data_AF-A0A6C0EWE3-F1
#
_entry.id   AF-A0A6C0EWE3-F1
#
_cell.length_a   1.000
_cell.length_b   1.000
_cell.length_c   1.000
_cell.angle_alpha   90.00
_cell.angle_beta   90.00
_cell.angle_gamma   90.00
#
_symmetry.space_group_name_H-M   'P 1'
#
loop_
_entity.id
_entity.type
_entity.pdbx_description
1 polymer ?
#
loop_
_entity_poly.entity_id
_entity_poly.type
_entity_poly.pdbx_seq_one_letter_code
_entity_poly.pdbx_strand_id
1 'polypeptide(L)'
;MPYPSIEMLQNADLYAGYTKFKMYGLAIYFAFIVLSQFGINAKVIMDKCGGSVTQNIQTAALMTFIPWLFVFGGLIVVLIIFPGFKTAFSNVIGYFAVSSRANNVLTQLLNNTDISKKINDASKGDEVAKEGLQSAAEAIIKLCGNMSILINQIVPENFMDYWGMLTPLMKDEYKVAGSTASADLQKQLLDVVVLRDNIGEALWYIYTAILLTSIIQYNIVKRGCTKDLAAMEASHQQFLAQEEKDEAEKEKTQSMIYTTTN
;
A
#
# COMPACT_ATOMS: atom_id res chain seq x y z
N MET A 1 9.80 -0.20 2.42
CA MET A 1 10.80 -0.85 1.54
C MET A 1 11.68 0.23 0.92
N PRO A 2 12.96 -0.05 0.63
CA PRO A 2 13.78 0.86 -0.17
C PRO A 2 13.11 1.09 -1.53
N TYR A 3 13.19 2.31 -2.04
CA TYR A 3 12.75 2.69 -3.37
C TYR A 3 13.89 2.48 -4.37
N PRO A 4 13.61 2.25 -5.67
CA PRO A 4 14.66 2.10 -6.66
C PRO A 4 15.41 3.43 -6.81
N SER A 5 16.74 3.40 -6.84
CA SER A 5 17.55 4.57 -7.20
C SER A 5 17.61 4.72 -8.73
N ILE A 6 18.03 5.90 -9.20
CA ILE A 6 18.26 6.13 -10.64
C ILE A 6 19.25 5.11 -11.22
N GLU A 7 20.33 4.83 -10.49
CA GLU A 7 21.32 3.82 -10.87
C GLU A 7 20.70 2.42 -11.01
N MET A 8 19.80 2.05 -10.11
CA MET A 8 19.08 0.78 -10.20
C MET A 8 18.16 0.74 -11.42
N LEU A 9 17.52 1.84 -11.80
CA LEU A 9 16.65 1.88 -12.99
C LEU A 9 17.43 1.78 -14.31
N GLN A 10 18.72 2.15 -14.31
CA GLN A 10 19.58 2.12 -15.49
C GLN A 10 20.39 0.83 -15.61
N ASN A 11 20.55 0.07 -14.53
CA ASN A 11 21.34 -1.15 -14.49
C ASN A 11 20.45 -2.38 -14.23
N ALA A 12 20.37 -3.28 -15.21
CA ALA A 12 19.51 -4.46 -15.15
C ALA A 12 19.84 -5.40 -13.98
N ASP A 13 21.12 -5.56 -13.62
CA ASP A 13 21.54 -6.45 -12.53
C ASP A 13 21.16 -5.88 -11.16
N LEU A 14 21.39 -4.58 -10.97
CA LEU A 14 20.97 -3.87 -9.75
C LEU A 14 19.44 -3.85 -9.62
N TYR A 15 18.71 -3.66 -10.72
CA TYR A 15 17.26 -3.72 -10.75
C TYR A 15 16.72 -5.12 -10.39
N ALA A 16 17.36 -6.17 -10.91
CA ALA A 16 17.01 -7.54 -10.59
C ALA A 16 17.25 -7.84 -9.10
N GLY A 17 18.37 -7.38 -8.53
CA GLY A 17 18.65 -7.48 -7.10
C GLY A 17 17.61 -6.74 -6.25
N TYR A 18 17.27 -5.51 -6.62
CA TYR A 18 16.21 -4.72 -6.00
C TYR A 18 14.86 -5.45 -6.02
N THR A 19 14.47 -5.99 -7.16
CA THR A 19 13.19 -6.69 -7.34
C THR A 19 13.12 -7.93 -6.46
N LYS A 20 14.21 -8.72 -6.39
CA LYS A 20 14.30 -9.86 -5.46
C LYS A 20 14.13 -9.42 -4.02
N PHE A 21 14.85 -8.38 -3.59
CA PHE A 21 14.74 -7.85 -2.23
C PHE A 21 13.30 -7.40 -1.90
N LYS A 22 12.67 -6.68 -2.83
CA LYS A 22 11.26 -6.26 -2.73
C LYS A 22 10.33 -7.46 -2.57
N MET A 23 10.49 -8.50 -3.39
CA MET A 23 9.69 -9.74 -3.32
C MET A 23 9.86 -10.47 -1.98
N TYR A 24 11.08 -10.59 -1.46
CA TYR A 24 11.32 -11.18 -0.15
C TYR A 24 10.67 -10.37 0.97
N GLY A 25 10.81 -9.04 0.94
CA GLY A 25 10.15 -8.16 1.91
C GLY A 25 8.63 -8.30 1.84
N LEU A 26 8.07 -8.45 0.65
CA LEU A 26 6.63 -8.61 0.44
C LEU A 26 6.13 -9.97 0.96
N ALA A 27 6.92 -11.03 0.78
CA ALA A 27 6.60 -12.35 1.35
C ALA A 27 6.63 -12.34 2.89
N ILE A 28 7.61 -11.67 3.49
CA ILE A 28 7.69 -11.48 4.95
C ILE A 28 6.49 -10.67 5.45
N TYR A 29 6.15 -9.58 4.78
CA TYR A 29 4.97 -8.78 5.10
C TYR A 29 3.68 -9.60 5.03
N PHE A 30 3.49 -10.37 3.97
CA PHE A 30 2.34 -11.26 3.81
C PHE A 30 2.26 -12.28 4.95
N ALA A 31 3.37 -12.96 5.26
CA ALA A 31 3.43 -13.93 6.36
C ALA A 31 3.07 -13.27 7.71
N PHE A 32 3.62 -12.09 8.00
CA PHE A 32 3.32 -11.34 9.22
C PHE A 32 1.83 -11.02 9.34
N ILE A 33 1.21 -10.51 8.27
CA ILE A 33 -0.22 -10.21 8.26
C ILE A 33 -1.04 -11.47 8.48
N VAL A 34 -0.80 -12.55 7.74
CA VAL A 34 -1.56 -13.80 7.87
C VAL A 34 -1.42 -14.40 9.28
N LEU A 35 -0.22 -14.41 9.86
CA LEU A 35 0.02 -14.92 11.20
C LEU A 35 -0.67 -14.07 12.27
N SER A 36 -0.61 -12.74 12.15
CA SER A 36 -1.33 -11.83 13.07
C SER A 36 -2.84 -12.05 13.01
N GLN A 37 -3.38 -12.24 11.81
CA GLN A 37 -4.80 -12.47 11.58
C GLN A 37 -5.25 -13.84 12.08
N PHE A 38 -4.38 -14.85 11.98
CA PHE A 38 -4.64 -16.15 12.57
C PHE A 38 -4.74 -16.06 14.09
N GLY A 39 -3.85 -15.33 14.74
CA GLY A 39 -3.92 -15.06 16.18
C GLY A 39 -5.21 -14.35 16.60
N ILE A 40 -5.60 -13.30 15.87
CA ILE A 40 -6.84 -12.55 16.12
C ILE A 40 -8.06 -13.46 15.93
N ASN A 41 -8.14 -14.19 14.81
CA ASN A 41 -9.28 -15.05 14.52
C ASN A 41 -9.38 -16.23 15.49
N ALA A 42 -8.26 -16.81 15.91
CA ALA A 42 -8.23 -17.84 16.94
C ALA A 42 -8.80 -17.32 18.26
N LYS A 43 -8.39 -16.11 18.68
CA LYS A 43 -8.93 -15.46 19.89
C LYS A 43 -10.44 -15.24 19.78
N VAL A 44 -10.92 -14.67 18.67
CA VAL A 44 -12.36 -14.41 18.48
C VAL A 44 -13.18 -15.71 18.51
N ILE A 45 -12.66 -16.80 17.95
CA ILE A 45 -13.31 -18.12 18.01
C ILE A 45 -13.34 -18.65 19.44
N MET A 46 -12.24 -18.54 20.19
CA MET A 46 -12.19 -18.98 21.59
C MET A 46 -13.15 -18.19 22.48
N ASP A 47 -13.17 -16.86 22.33
CA ASP A 47 -14.06 -15.97 23.09
C ASP A 47 -15.54 -16.32 22.83
N LYS A 48 -15.85 -16.76 21.61
CA LYS A 48 -17.22 -17.12 21.22
C LYS A 48 -17.61 -18.56 21.57
N CYS A 49 -16.73 -19.52 21.33
CA CYS A 49 -17.05 -20.95 21.38
C CYS A 49 -16.53 -21.66 22.64
N GLY A 50 -15.72 -21.00 23.46
CA GLY A 50 -15.05 -21.64 24.60
C GLY A 50 -14.05 -22.71 24.18
N GLY A 51 -13.51 -23.43 25.17
CA GLY A 51 -12.53 -24.50 24.95
C GLY A 51 -11.10 -23.99 24.74
N SER A 52 -10.18 -24.92 24.50
CA SER A 52 -8.76 -24.61 24.33
C SER A 52 -8.40 -24.27 22.88
N VAL A 53 -7.22 -23.67 22.69
CA VAL A 53 -6.67 -23.39 21.36
C VAL A 53 -6.68 -24.65 20.50
N THR A 54 -6.28 -25.80 21.04
CA THR A 54 -6.14 -27.06 20.26
C THR A 54 -7.46 -27.57 19.69
N GLN A 55 -8.59 -27.31 20.34
CA GLN A 55 -9.92 -27.70 19.83
C GLN A 55 -10.39 -26.79 18.68
N ASN A 56 -10.03 -25.50 18.74
CA ASN A 56 -10.50 -24.49 17.78
C ASN A 56 -9.48 -24.13 16.68
N ILE A 57 -8.24 -24.61 16.80
CA ILE A 57 -7.11 -24.22 15.94
C ILE A 57 -7.34 -24.56 14.47
N GLN A 58 -7.93 -25.72 14.18
CA GLN A 58 -8.17 -26.16 12.81
C GLN A 58 -9.19 -25.25 12.11
N THR A 59 -10.28 -24.93 12.81
CA THR A 59 -11.30 -23.99 12.35
C THR A 59 -10.71 -22.61 12.12
N ALA A 60 -9.93 -22.10 13.08
CA ALA A 60 -9.26 -20.81 12.98
C ALA A 60 -8.29 -20.75 11.80
N ALA A 61 -7.55 -21.85 11.57
CA ALA A 61 -6.59 -21.95 10.48
C ALA A 61 -7.29 -21.91 9.13
N LEU A 62 -8.32 -22.74 8.91
CA LEU A 62 -9.04 -22.77 7.63
C LEU A 62 -9.72 -21.44 7.31
N MET A 63 -10.35 -20.81 8.30
CA MET A 63 -11.04 -19.52 8.13
C MET A 63 -10.08 -18.35 7.93
N THR A 64 -8.81 -18.50 8.30
CA THR A 64 -7.79 -17.46 8.10
C THR A 64 -6.98 -17.74 6.84
N PHE A 65 -6.25 -18.85 6.78
CA PHE A 65 -5.27 -19.08 5.73
C PHE A 65 -5.90 -19.16 4.34
N ILE A 66 -7.07 -19.80 4.18
CA ILE A 66 -7.70 -19.92 2.86
C ILE A 66 -8.12 -18.54 2.33
N PRO A 67 -8.97 -17.75 3.02
CA PRO A 67 -9.38 -16.45 2.48
C PRO A 67 -8.20 -15.48 2.34
N TRP A 68 -7.25 -15.47 3.28
CA TRP A 68 -6.07 -14.60 3.19
C TRP A 68 -5.13 -14.99 2.05
N LEU A 69 -4.92 -16.28 1.80
CA LEU A 69 -4.09 -16.73 0.69
C LEU A 69 -4.72 -16.39 -0.66
N PHE A 70 -6.00 -16.72 -0.86
CA PHE A 70 -6.64 -16.54 -2.17
C PHE A 70 -7.04 -15.10 -2.45
N VAL A 71 -7.53 -14.35 -1.46
CA VAL A 71 -7.99 -12.97 -1.68
C VAL A 71 -6.83 -12.00 -1.56
N PHE A 72 -6.15 -11.97 -0.41
CA PHE A 72 -5.08 -10.99 -0.17
C PHE A 72 -3.79 -11.38 -0.93
N GLY A 73 -3.41 -12.65 -0.92
CA GLY A 73 -2.32 -13.15 -1.77
C GLY A 73 -2.63 -13.00 -3.26
N GLY A 74 -3.86 -13.27 -3.68
CA GLY A 74 -4.32 -13.04 -5.05
C GLY A 74 -4.21 -11.58 -5.47
N LEU A 75 -4.64 -10.64 -4.62
CA LEU A 75 -4.49 -9.20 -4.86
C LEU A 75 -3.02 -8.82 -5.07
N ILE A 76 -2.12 -9.29 -4.20
CA ILE A 76 -0.68 -9.04 -4.33
C ILE A 76 -0.18 -9.49 -5.70
N VAL A 77 -0.54 -10.70 -6.14
CA VAL A 77 -0.17 -11.21 -7.46
C VAL A 77 -0.73 -10.34 -8.58
N VAL A 78 -1.99 -9.90 -8.48
CA VAL A 78 -2.61 -8.98 -9.45
C VAL A 78 -1.85 -7.67 -9.54
N LEU A 79 -1.44 -7.06 -8.42
CA LEU A 79 -0.68 -5.80 -8.43
C LEU A 79 0.75 -5.95 -8.99
N ILE A 80 1.32 -7.15 -8.93
CA ILE A 80 2.62 -7.46 -9.54
C ILE A 80 2.48 -7.63 -11.06
N ILE A 81 1.49 -8.40 -11.52
CA ILE A 81 1.30 -8.70 -12.95
C ILE A 81 0.70 -7.50 -13.69
N PHE A 82 -0.21 -6.77 -13.04
CA PHE A 82 -0.94 -5.65 -13.61
C PHE A 82 -0.69 -4.38 -12.77
N PRO A 83 0.50 -3.75 -12.88
CA PRO A 83 0.84 -2.55 -12.10
C PRO A 83 -0.14 -1.39 -12.36
N GLY A 84 -0.79 -1.38 -13.53
CA GLY A 84 -1.86 -0.43 -13.87
C GLY A 84 -3.03 -0.43 -12.87
N PHE A 85 -3.27 -1.50 -12.11
CA PHE A 85 -4.31 -1.50 -11.06
C PHE A 85 -4.02 -0.52 -9.93
N LYS A 86 -2.75 -0.23 -9.64
CA LYS A 86 -2.38 0.76 -8.62
C LYS A 86 -2.88 2.16 -8.98
N THR A 87 -3.05 2.44 -10.27
CA THR A 87 -3.44 3.77 -10.77
C THR A 87 -4.81 4.21 -10.30
N ALA A 88 -5.72 3.26 -10.02
CA ALA A 88 -7.05 3.55 -9.46
C ALA A 88 -6.98 4.41 -8.19
N PHE A 89 -6.01 4.14 -7.32
CA PHE A 89 -5.79 4.91 -6.10
C PHE A 89 -4.65 5.91 -6.22
N SER A 90 -3.57 5.59 -6.95
CA SER A 90 -2.42 6.49 -7.07
C SER A 90 -2.78 7.78 -7.81
N ASN A 91 -3.69 7.75 -8.79
CA ASN A 91 -4.03 8.95 -9.58
C ASN A 91 -5.04 9.86 -8.89
N VAL A 92 -5.67 9.37 -7.82
CA VAL A 92 -6.62 10.14 -7.00
C VAL A 92 -5.96 10.52 -5.68
N ILE A 93 -5.76 9.55 -4.78
CA ILE A 93 -5.23 9.80 -3.43
C ILE A 93 -3.72 10.02 -3.47
N GLY A 94 -2.99 9.21 -4.25
CA GLY A 94 -1.56 9.41 -4.43
C GLY A 94 -1.27 10.79 -5.04
N TYR A 95 -1.98 11.15 -6.11
CA TYR A 95 -1.89 12.46 -6.76
C TYR A 95 -2.15 13.59 -5.77
N PHE A 96 -3.24 13.51 -5.01
CA PHE A 96 -3.55 14.52 -4.01
C PHE A 96 -2.39 14.72 -3.02
N ALA A 97 -1.80 13.61 -2.54
CA ALA A 97 -0.69 13.64 -1.59
C ALA A 97 0.62 14.22 -2.17
N VAL A 98 0.86 14.09 -3.48
CA VAL A 98 2.12 14.51 -4.10
C VAL A 98 2.00 15.73 -5.02
N SER A 99 0.79 16.21 -5.29
CA SER A 99 0.46 17.25 -6.28
C SER A 99 1.32 18.52 -6.16
N SER A 100 1.48 19.05 -4.94
CA SER A 100 2.29 20.25 -4.69
C SER A 100 3.78 20.02 -5.00
N ARG A 101 4.34 18.88 -4.56
CA ARG A 101 5.74 18.52 -4.84
C ARG A 101 5.97 18.28 -6.33
N ALA A 102 5.05 17.57 -6.98
CA ALA A 102 5.07 17.35 -8.42
C ALA A 102 5.04 18.67 -9.18
N ASN A 103 4.16 19.60 -8.80
CA ASN A 103 4.08 20.91 -9.44
C ASN A 103 5.40 21.69 -9.31
N ASN A 104 6.00 21.70 -8.12
CA ASN A 104 7.25 22.43 -7.86
C ASN A 104 8.40 21.86 -8.69
N VAL A 105 8.57 20.53 -8.68
CA VAL A 105 9.64 19.87 -9.44
C VAL A 105 9.45 20.08 -10.94
N LEU A 106 8.23 19.88 -11.46
CA LEU A 106 7.96 20.01 -12.90
C LEU A 106 8.05 21.46 -13.39
N THR A 107 7.65 22.44 -12.58
CA THR A 107 7.78 23.87 -12.93
C THR A 107 9.23 24.35 -12.86
N GLN A 108 10.04 23.79 -11.96
CA GLN A 108 11.48 24.04 -11.94
C GLN A 108 12.16 23.42 -13.16
N LEU A 109 11.80 22.19 -13.49
CA LEU A 109 12.39 21.40 -14.56
C LEU A 109 12.06 21.94 -15.97
N LEU A 110 10.79 22.27 -16.20
CA LEU A 110 10.25 22.60 -17.52
C LEU A 110 10.24 24.10 -17.78
N ASN A 111 10.53 24.48 -19.02
CA ASN A 111 10.53 25.89 -19.42
C ASN A 111 9.11 26.30 -19.89
N ASN A 112 8.39 27.06 -19.07
CA ASN A 112 7.00 27.45 -19.37
C ASN A 112 6.85 28.52 -20.46
N THR A 113 7.92 29.18 -20.89
CA THR A 113 7.80 30.48 -21.61
C THR A 113 8.34 30.50 -23.04
N ASP A 114 9.03 29.45 -23.52
CA ASP A 114 9.76 29.51 -24.81
C ASP A 114 9.62 28.24 -25.66
N ILE A 115 8.55 27.47 -25.43
CA ILE A 115 8.27 26.23 -26.15
C ILE A 115 8.22 26.49 -27.67
N SER A 116 7.48 27.50 -28.11
CA SER A 116 7.38 27.86 -29.54
C SER A 116 8.73 28.28 -30.15
N LYS A 117 9.60 28.94 -29.39
CA LYS A 117 10.91 29.40 -29.88
C LYS A 117 11.91 28.24 -29.98
N LYS A 118 11.94 27.35 -28.98
CA LYS A 118 12.78 26.14 -29.02
C LYS A 118 12.32 25.10 -30.03
N ILE A 119 11.02 25.02 -30.34
CA ILE A 119 10.51 24.18 -31.43
C ILE A 119 11.03 24.67 -32.78
N ASN A 120 11.06 25.98 -33.00
CA ASN A 120 11.63 26.56 -34.23
C ASN A 120 13.13 26.26 -34.36
N ASP A 121 13.89 26.32 -33.26
CA ASP A 121 15.32 26.02 -33.26
C ASP A 121 15.60 24.50 -33.39
N ALA A 122 14.80 23.65 -32.74
CA ALA A 122 14.96 22.19 -32.74
C ALA A 122 14.50 21.53 -34.05
N SER A 123 13.49 22.09 -34.71
CA SER A 123 13.02 21.63 -36.02
C SER A 123 13.99 21.94 -37.16
N LYS A 124 14.99 22.82 -36.94
CA LYS A 124 15.94 23.26 -37.98
C LYS A 124 15.27 23.70 -39.29
N GLY A 125 14.02 24.19 -39.22
CA GLY A 125 13.22 24.59 -40.38
C GLY A 125 12.43 23.47 -41.08
N ASP A 126 12.42 22.24 -40.54
CA ASP A 126 11.53 21.17 -41.00
C ASP A 126 10.10 21.39 -40.46
N GLU A 127 9.19 21.79 -41.35
CA GLU A 127 7.79 22.10 -41.04
C GLU A 127 7.02 20.90 -40.43
N VAL A 128 7.35 19.66 -40.81
CA VAL A 128 6.66 18.46 -40.28
C VAL A 128 7.13 18.15 -38.86
N ALA A 129 8.44 18.26 -38.61
CA ALA A 129 9.01 18.12 -37.26
C ALA A 129 8.56 19.25 -36.33
N LYS A 130 8.43 20.47 -36.87
CA LYS A 130 7.91 21.65 -36.17
C LYS A 130 6.45 21.47 -35.76
N GLU A 131 5.57 21.05 -36.66
CA GLU A 131 4.16 20.76 -36.33
C GLU A 131 4.04 19.64 -35.29
N GLY A 132 4.81 18.56 -35.41
CA GLY A 132 4.79 17.46 -34.43
C GLY A 132 5.25 17.88 -33.04
N LEU A 133 6.34 18.64 -32.95
CA LEU A 133 6.88 19.16 -31.69
C LEU A 133 5.97 20.23 -31.08
N GLN A 134 5.37 21.09 -31.91
CA GLN A 134 4.43 22.11 -31.48
C GLN A 134 3.11 21.53 -31.00
N SER A 135 2.57 20.54 -31.72
CA SER A 135 1.36 19.84 -31.30
C SER A 135 1.60 19.02 -30.02
N ALA A 136 2.77 18.40 -29.85
CA ALA A 136 3.12 17.69 -28.63
C ALA A 136 3.28 18.65 -27.43
N ALA A 137 3.95 19.78 -27.62
CA ALA A 137 4.17 20.73 -26.55
C ALA A 137 2.90 21.55 -26.21
N GLU A 138 2.08 21.90 -27.20
CA GLU A 138 0.75 22.50 -26.97
C GLU A 138 -0.21 21.51 -26.33
N ALA A 139 -0.16 20.21 -26.68
CA ALA A 139 -0.93 19.17 -26.00
C ALA A 139 -0.49 19.02 -24.55
N ILE A 140 0.82 19.02 -24.27
CA ILE A 140 1.37 19.01 -22.91
C ILE A 140 0.89 20.26 -22.16
N ILE A 141 1.07 21.48 -22.67
CA ILE A 141 0.64 22.71 -22.01
C ILE A 141 -0.89 22.77 -21.80
N LYS A 142 -1.71 22.37 -22.80
CA LYS A 142 -3.18 22.33 -22.69
C LYS A 142 -3.66 21.24 -21.72
N LEU A 143 -2.97 20.10 -21.65
CA LEU A 143 -3.20 19.07 -20.61
C LEU A 143 -2.70 19.53 -19.23
N CYS A 144 -1.70 20.43 -19.18
CA CYS A 144 -1.00 20.90 -18.00
C CYS A 144 -1.42 22.29 -17.52
N GLY A 145 -2.70 22.67 -17.64
CA GLY A 145 -3.23 23.83 -16.90
C GLY A 145 -2.78 23.83 -15.42
N ASN A 146 -2.47 22.65 -14.88
CA ASN A 146 -1.54 22.42 -13.75
C ASN A 146 -0.52 21.31 -14.10
N MET A 147 0.78 21.63 -14.08
CA MET A 147 1.89 20.70 -14.39
C MET A 147 1.88 19.44 -13.51
N SER A 148 1.33 19.51 -12.30
CA SER A 148 1.24 18.33 -11.42
C SER A 148 0.44 17.17 -12.01
N ILE A 149 -0.49 17.40 -12.95
CA ILE A 149 -1.31 16.34 -13.54
C ILE A 149 -0.47 15.35 -14.37
N LEU A 150 0.68 15.78 -14.91
CA LEU A 150 1.61 14.91 -15.64
C LEU A 150 2.09 13.74 -14.80
N ILE A 151 2.17 13.91 -13.47
CA ILE A 151 2.65 12.87 -12.57
C ILE A 151 1.82 11.59 -12.69
N ASN A 152 0.54 11.68 -13.07
CA ASN A 152 -0.34 10.52 -13.19
C ASN A 152 -0.02 9.59 -14.36
N GLN A 153 0.79 10.05 -15.32
CA GLN A 153 1.24 9.27 -16.48
C GLN A 153 2.61 8.61 -16.25
N ILE A 154 3.35 9.09 -15.26
CA ILE A 154 4.70 8.63 -14.95
C ILE A 154 4.61 7.60 -13.83
N VAL A 155 5.15 6.40 -14.03
CA VAL A 155 5.27 5.33 -13.03
C VAL A 155 6.74 4.90 -12.93
N PRO A 156 7.18 4.23 -11.85
CA PRO A 156 8.57 3.82 -11.71
C PRO A 156 9.08 3.00 -12.91
N GLU A 157 8.23 2.18 -13.51
CA GLU A 157 8.57 1.29 -14.63
C GLU A 157 8.86 2.03 -15.94
N ASN A 158 8.21 3.18 -16.19
CA ASN A 158 8.38 3.97 -17.41
C ASN A 158 9.14 5.28 -17.17
N PHE A 159 9.70 5.46 -15.96
CA PHE A 159 10.28 6.72 -15.52
C PHE A 159 11.39 7.21 -16.45
N MET A 160 12.30 6.32 -16.87
CA MET A 160 13.43 6.67 -17.72
C MET A 160 12.99 7.09 -19.14
N ASP A 161 11.95 6.46 -19.68
CA ASP A 161 11.40 6.82 -20.99
C ASP A 161 10.75 8.21 -20.94
N TYR A 162 9.96 8.47 -19.88
CA TYR A 162 9.37 9.79 -19.66
C TYR A 162 10.42 10.86 -19.38
N TRP A 163 11.48 10.54 -18.65
CA TRP A 163 12.60 11.46 -18.44
C TRP A 163 13.27 11.84 -19.77
N GLY A 164 13.53 10.86 -20.64
CA GLY A 164 14.03 11.08 -21.99
C GLY A 164 13.09 11.95 -22.84
N MET A 165 11.78 11.71 -22.76
CA MET A 165 10.76 12.50 -23.46
C MET A 165 10.67 13.95 -22.95
N LEU A 166 10.88 14.18 -21.66
CA LEU A 166 10.85 15.52 -21.06
C LEU A 166 12.14 16.31 -21.34
N THR A 167 13.27 15.63 -21.55
CA THR A 167 14.61 16.25 -21.71
C THR A 167 14.66 17.41 -22.72
N PRO A 168 14.06 17.30 -23.93
CA PRO A 168 14.02 18.41 -24.90
C PRO A 168 13.32 19.67 -24.38
N LEU A 169 12.35 19.51 -23.46
CA LEU A 169 11.49 20.56 -22.92
C LEU A 169 12.03 21.18 -21.62
N MET A 170 13.09 20.61 -21.05
CA MET A 170 13.73 21.11 -19.83
C MET A 170 14.42 22.45 -20.06
N LYS A 171 14.69 23.20 -18.97
CA LYS A 171 15.61 24.34 -19.02
C LYS A 171 17.03 23.87 -19.34
N ASP A 172 17.82 24.71 -20.01
CA ASP A 172 19.11 24.29 -20.58
C ASP A 172 20.12 23.84 -19.51
N GLU A 173 20.04 24.41 -18.31
CA GLU A 173 20.83 24.00 -17.13
C GLU A 173 20.61 22.54 -16.70
N TYR A 174 19.44 21.95 -17.04
CA TYR A 174 19.09 20.57 -16.70
C TYR A 174 19.26 19.58 -17.86
N LYS A 175 19.51 20.07 -19.08
CA LYS A 175 19.72 19.22 -20.27
C LYS A 175 21.10 18.55 -20.30
N VAL A 176 22.05 19.07 -19.53
CA VAL A 176 23.40 18.50 -19.43
C VAL A 176 23.32 17.23 -18.59
N ALA A 177 23.39 16.07 -19.26
CA ALA A 177 23.38 14.78 -18.60
C ALA A 177 24.55 14.68 -17.61
N GLY A 178 24.25 14.27 -16.37
CA GLY A 178 25.24 14.12 -15.31
C GLY A 178 25.65 15.41 -14.59
N SER A 179 25.03 16.56 -14.89
CA SER A 179 25.17 17.74 -14.02
C SER A 179 24.51 17.48 -12.66
N THR A 180 25.07 18.03 -11.59
CA THR A 180 24.52 17.88 -10.22
C THR A 180 23.07 18.37 -10.15
N ALA A 181 22.79 19.51 -10.79
CA ALA A 181 21.45 20.10 -10.85
C ALA A 181 20.43 19.20 -11.59
N SER A 182 20.83 18.55 -12.68
CA SER A 182 19.98 17.61 -13.43
C SER A 182 19.72 16.33 -12.62
N ALA A 183 20.77 15.77 -12.00
CA ALA A 183 20.67 14.58 -11.16
C ALA A 183 19.76 14.80 -9.94
N ASP A 184 19.85 15.97 -9.29
CA ASP A 184 19.02 16.29 -8.14
C ASP A 184 17.54 16.42 -8.49
N LEU A 185 17.19 17.08 -9.59
CA LEU A 185 15.79 17.18 -10.03
C LEU A 185 15.25 15.85 -10.54
N GLN A 186 16.08 15.05 -11.23
CA GLN A 186 15.71 13.71 -11.67
C GLN A 186 15.34 12.83 -10.47
N LYS A 187 16.17 12.86 -9.42
CA LYS A 187 15.91 12.15 -8.17
C LYS A 187 14.64 12.64 -7.49
N GLN A 188 14.46 13.97 -7.37
CA GLN A 188 13.25 14.53 -6.76
C GLN A 188 11.98 14.13 -7.52
N LEU A 189 12.02 14.10 -8.86
CA LEU A 189 10.89 13.66 -9.65
C LEU A 189 10.61 12.16 -9.43
N LEU A 190 11.66 11.33 -9.41
CA LEU A 190 11.52 9.90 -9.11
C LEU A 190 10.91 9.67 -7.73
N ASP A 191 11.37 10.39 -6.71
CA ASP A 191 10.86 10.27 -5.34
C ASP A 191 9.36 10.60 -5.27
N VAL A 192 8.92 11.62 -6.00
CA VAL A 192 7.51 12.01 -6.12
C VAL A 192 6.69 10.92 -6.84
N VAL A 193 7.21 10.36 -7.94
CA VAL A 193 6.56 9.27 -8.70
C VAL A 193 6.41 8.02 -7.84
N VAL A 194 7.49 7.60 -7.17
CA VAL A 194 7.50 6.40 -6.33
C VAL A 194 6.59 6.58 -5.12
N LEU A 195 6.58 7.76 -4.49
CA LEU A 195 5.66 8.03 -3.38
C LEU A 195 4.20 7.90 -3.83
N ARG A 196 3.86 8.44 -5.01
CA ARG A 196 2.51 8.33 -5.57
C ARG A 196 2.11 6.86 -5.77
N ASP A 197 2.96 6.08 -6.43
CA ASP A 197 2.70 4.67 -6.73
C ASP A 197 2.55 3.84 -5.44
N ASN A 198 3.43 4.07 -4.46
CA ASN A 198 3.39 3.40 -3.16
C ASN A 198 2.12 3.69 -2.39
N ILE A 199 1.56 4.91 -2.48
CA ILE A 199 0.26 5.23 -1.88
C ILE A 199 -0.85 4.40 -2.54
N GLY A 200 -0.81 4.26 -3.86
CA GLY A 200 -1.77 3.41 -4.59
C GLY A 200 -1.70 1.95 -4.16
N GLU A 201 -0.49 1.40 -4.07
CA GLU A 201 -0.25 0.02 -3.60
C GLU A 201 -0.70 -0.16 -2.14
N ALA A 202 -0.35 0.78 -1.25
CA ALA A 202 -0.73 0.73 0.16
C ALA A 202 -2.25 0.76 0.37
N LEU A 203 -2.99 1.55 -0.42
CA LEU A 203 -4.45 1.60 -0.33
C LEU A 203 -5.11 0.29 -0.74
N TRP A 204 -4.58 -0.37 -1.78
CA TRP A 204 -5.05 -1.71 -2.14
C TRP A 204 -4.86 -2.70 -0.98
N TYR A 205 -3.70 -2.69 -0.32
CA TYR A 205 -3.45 -3.55 0.83
C TYR A 205 -4.38 -3.21 2.00
N ILE A 206 -4.51 -1.92 2.35
CA ILE A 206 -5.34 -1.49 3.47
C ILE A 206 -6.81 -1.85 3.25
N TYR A 207 -7.39 -1.48 2.10
CA TYR A 207 -8.81 -1.73 1.85
C TYR A 207 -9.12 -3.22 1.75
N THR A 208 -8.26 -3.99 1.11
CA THR A 208 -8.47 -5.44 1.02
C THR A 208 -8.32 -6.11 2.38
N ALA A 209 -7.34 -5.69 3.20
CA ALA A 209 -7.17 -6.21 4.55
C ALA A 209 -8.37 -5.88 5.45
N ILE A 210 -8.90 -4.65 5.40
CA ILE A 210 -10.09 -4.24 6.14
C ILE A 210 -11.30 -5.08 5.70
N LEU A 211 -11.57 -5.11 4.39
CA LEU A 211 -12.70 -5.85 3.84
C LEU A 211 -12.66 -7.33 4.23
N LEU A 212 -11.50 -7.96 4.07
CA LEU A 212 -11.32 -9.37 4.36
C LEU A 212 -11.45 -9.66 5.85
N THR A 213 -10.86 -8.82 6.71
CA THR A 213 -11.01 -8.94 8.17
C THR A 213 -12.49 -8.84 8.57
N SER A 214 -13.22 -7.86 8.04
CA SER A 214 -14.65 -7.69 8.32
C SER A 214 -15.48 -8.90 7.88
N ILE A 215 -15.24 -9.44 6.69
CA ILE A 215 -15.94 -10.61 6.16
C ILE A 215 -15.65 -11.85 7.03
N ILE A 216 -14.38 -12.09 7.38
CA ILE A 216 -14.00 -13.24 8.19
C ILE A 216 -14.61 -13.15 9.58
N GLN A 217 -14.49 -12.00 10.25
CA GLN A 217 -15.07 -11.81 11.59
C GLN A 217 -16.59 -11.98 11.56
N TYR A 218 -17.27 -11.41 10.57
CA TYR A 218 -18.70 -11.62 10.37
C TYR A 218 -19.07 -13.10 10.21
N ASN A 219 -18.31 -13.84 9.41
CA ASN A 219 -18.51 -15.28 9.21
C ASN A 219 -18.25 -16.09 10.49
N ILE A 220 -17.25 -15.72 11.30
CA ILE A 220 -17.00 -16.34 12.61
C ILE A 220 -18.18 -16.06 13.54
N VAL A 221 -18.68 -14.82 13.60
CA VAL A 221 -19.82 -14.43 14.45
C VAL A 221 -21.13 -15.08 14.01
N LYS A 222 -21.32 -15.36 12.71
CA LYS A 222 -22.52 -16.06 12.23
C LYS A 222 -22.45 -17.59 12.33
N ARG A 223 -21.26 -18.17 12.25
CA ARG A 223 -21.08 -19.63 12.31
C ARG A 223 -21.47 -20.19 13.69
N GLY A 224 -22.15 -21.33 13.74
CA GLY A 224 -22.38 -22.06 14.98
C GLY A 224 -21.11 -22.74 15.50
N CYS A 225 -20.96 -22.87 16.82
CA CYS A 225 -19.86 -23.61 17.42
C CYS A 225 -20.11 -25.12 17.30
N THR A 226 -19.13 -25.87 16.79
CA THR A 226 -19.16 -27.34 16.85
C THR A 226 -18.84 -27.73 18.29
N LYS A 227 -19.88 -28.08 19.06
CA LYS A 227 -19.73 -28.42 20.47
C LYS A 227 -19.07 -29.79 20.61
N ASP A 228 -17.82 -29.81 21.06
CA ASP A 228 -17.21 -30.99 21.64
C ASP A 228 -17.80 -31.20 23.05
N LEU A 229 -18.24 -32.41 23.38
CA LEU A 229 -18.85 -32.73 24.69
C LEU A 229 -17.89 -32.38 25.84
N ALA A 230 -16.59 -32.65 25.65
CA ALA A 230 -15.56 -32.32 26.63
C ALA A 230 -15.41 -30.80 26.85
N ALA A 231 -15.61 -29.99 25.80
CA ALA A 231 -15.57 -28.54 25.91
C ALA A 231 -16.79 -27.98 26.68
N MET A 232 -17.98 -28.56 26.48
CA MET A 232 -19.17 -28.17 27.26
C MET A 232 -19.02 -28.48 28.74
N GLU A 233 -18.48 -29.65 29.07
CA GLU A 233 -18.28 -30.08 30.45
C GLU A 233 -17.23 -29.22 31.16
N ALA A 234 -16.13 -28.90 30.49
CA ALA A 234 -15.10 -27.98 30.99
C ALA A 234 -15.65 -26.56 31.22
N SER A 235 -16.44 -26.01 30.28
CA SER A 235 -17.06 -24.70 30.44
C SER A 235 -18.11 -24.68 31.57
N HIS A 236 -18.85 -25.76 31.76
CA HIS A 236 -19.79 -25.88 32.87
C HIS A 236 -19.07 -25.91 34.23
N GLN A 237 -17.99 -26.68 34.35
CA GLN A 237 -17.18 -26.69 35.57
C GLN A 237 -16.53 -25.34 35.86
N GLN A 238 -16.04 -24.63 34.83
CA GLN A 238 -15.51 -23.27 35.00
C GLN A 238 -16.57 -22.29 35.50
N PHE A 239 -17.80 -22.41 35.02
CA PHE A 239 -18.92 -21.58 35.49
C PHE A 239 -19.21 -21.84 36.98
N LEU A 240 -19.33 -23.10 37.39
CA LEU A 240 -19.56 -23.47 38.80
C LEU A 240 -18.42 -22.97 39.71
N ALA A 241 -17.16 -23.13 39.29
CA ALA A 241 -16.01 -22.65 40.05
C ALA A 241 -15.93 -21.12 40.14
N GLN A 242 -16.50 -20.40 39.16
CA GLN A 242 -16.60 -18.94 39.21
C GLN A 242 -17.74 -18.50 40.14
N GLU A 243 -18.90 -19.17 40.10
CA GLU A 243 -19.99 -18.91 41.05
C GLU A 243 -19.54 -19.10 42.50
N GLU A 244 -18.83 -20.19 42.82
CA GLU A 244 -18.30 -20.42 44.17
C GLU A 244 -17.34 -19.31 44.63
N LYS A 245 -16.52 -18.77 43.72
CA LYS A 245 -15.61 -17.66 44.03
C LYS A 245 -16.36 -16.36 44.26
N ASP A 246 -17.34 -16.06 43.41
CA ASP A 246 -18.14 -14.84 43.50
C ASP A 246 -19.02 -14.87 44.78
N GLU A 247 -19.53 -16.04 45.17
CA GLU A 247 -20.22 -16.24 46.44
C GLU A 247 -19.28 -16.08 47.64
N ALA A 248 -18.10 -16.71 47.61
CA ALA A 248 -17.10 -16.56 48.68
C ALA A 248 -16.61 -15.11 48.83
N GLU A 249 -16.47 -14.35 47.74
CA GLU A 249 -16.16 -12.92 47.78
C GLU A 249 -17.32 -12.09 48.35
N LYS A 250 -18.56 -12.40 47.98
CA LYS A 250 -19.75 -11.74 48.57
C LYS A 250 -19.85 -12.00 50.07
N GLU A 251 -19.61 -13.23 50.53
CA GLU A 251 -19.60 -13.57 51.96
C GLU A 251 -18.48 -12.86 52.73
N LYS A 252 -17.27 -12.77 52.17
CA LYS A 252 -16.17 -11.98 52.75
C LYS A 252 -16.51 -10.49 52.81
N THR A 253 -17.16 -9.96 51.78
CA THR A 253 -17.53 -8.54 51.74
C THR A 253 -18.66 -8.24 52.73
N GLN A 254 -19.67 -9.11 52.84
CA GLN A 254 -20.73 -8.98 53.83
C GLN A 254 -20.20 -9.09 55.25
N SER A 255 -19.37 -10.09 55.56
CA SER A 255 -18.79 -10.24 56.91
C SER A 255 -17.97 -9.02 57.34
N MET A 256 -17.20 -8.41 56.44
CA MET A 256 -16.44 -7.18 56.70
C MET A 256 -17.33 -5.97 57.07
N ILE A 257 -18.51 -5.84 56.45
CA ILE A 257 -19.49 -4.78 56.74
C ILE A 257 -20.10 -4.95 58.15
N TYR A 258 -20.39 -6.19 58.57
CA TYR A 258 -20.94 -6.44 59.91
C TYR A 258 -19.93 -6.20 61.04
N THR A 259 -18.63 -6.38 60.81
CA THR A 259 -17.59 -6.10 61.82
C THR A 259 -17.19 -4.62 61.97
N THR A 260 -17.52 -3.74 61.01
CA THR A 260 -17.15 -2.31 61.09
C THR A 260 -18.24 -1.42 61.72
N THR A 261 -19.36 -2.00 62.18
CA THR A 261 -20.51 -1.27 62.72
C THR A 261 -20.78 -1.51 64.21
N ASN A 262 -19.79 -1.97 65.00
CA ASN A 262 -19.88 -2.11 66.46
C ASN A 262 -18.80 -1.29 67.18
#